data_AF-A0A740IBJ7-F1
#
_entry.id   AF-A0A740IBJ7-F1
#
_cell.length_a   1.000
_cell.length_b   1.000
_cell.length_c   1.000
_cell.angle_alpha   90.00
_cell.angle_beta   90.00
_cell.angle_gamma   90.00
#
_symmetry.space_group_name_H-M   'P 1'
#
loop_
_entity.id
_entity.type
_entity.pdbx_description
1 polymer ?
#
loop_
_entity_poly.entity_id
_entity_poly.type
_entity_poly.pdbx_seq_one_letter_code
_entity_poly.pdbx_strand_id
1 'polypeptide(L)'
;INKLHPKPKNISLGDITRLVFFGDSLSDSMGRMFEKTHHILPSYGQYFGGRFTNGFTWTEFLSSPHFLGKEMLNFAEGGSTSASYSCFNCLGDFVSNTDRQIASYTPSHQDLAIFLLGANDYMTLHKDNVIMVVEQQIDDIEKIISGGVNNVLVLGIPDLSLTPYGKHS
;
A
#
# COMPACT_ATOMS: atom_id res chain seq x y z
N ILE A 1 7.79 0.95 -17.05
CA ILE A 1 6.99 -0.26 -16.75
C ILE A 1 6.42 -0.95 -18.01
N ASN A 2 5.25 -0.58 -18.57
CA ASN A 2 4.61 -1.40 -19.65
C ASN A 2 5.44 -1.61 -20.94
N LYS A 3 6.39 -0.72 -21.24
CA LYS A 3 7.33 -0.89 -22.37
C LYS A 3 8.47 -1.87 -22.06
N LEU A 4 8.86 -1.99 -20.78
CA LEU A 4 9.95 -2.84 -20.30
C LEU A 4 9.44 -4.24 -19.89
N HIS A 5 8.20 -4.31 -19.43
CA HIS A 5 7.52 -5.55 -19.04
C HIS A 5 6.25 -5.72 -19.90
N PRO A 6 6.35 -6.38 -21.08
CA PRO A 6 5.21 -6.58 -21.95
C PRO A 6 4.14 -7.43 -21.26
N LYS A 7 2.86 -7.07 -21.48
CA LYS A 7 1.72 -7.81 -20.90
C LYS A 7 1.80 -9.29 -21.29
N PRO A 8 1.81 -10.22 -20.31
CA PRO A 8 1.66 -11.64 -20.62
C PRO A 8 0.31 -11.91 -21.30
N LYS A 9 0.21 -13.00 -22.07
CA LYS A 9 -1.08 -13.52 -22.56
C LYS A 9 -2.02 -13.74 -21.37
N ASN A 10 -3.32 -13.43 -21.54
CA ASN A 10 -4.40 -13.56 -20.55
C ASN A 10 -4.09 -14.59 -19.45
N ILE A 11 -3.62 -14.08 -18.30
CA ILE A 11 -3.46 -14.88 -17.09
C ILE A 11 -4.84 -15.09 -16.49
N SER A 12 -5.19 -16.34 -16.20
CA SER A 12 -6.44 -16.64 -15.53
C SER A 12 -6.37 -16.16 -14.09
N LEU A 13 -7.46 -15.60 -13.55
CA LEU A 13 -7.59 -15.39 -12.10
C LEU A 13 -7.42 -16.69 -11.29
N GLY A 14 -7.51 -17.85 -11.96
CA GLY A 14 -7.19 -19.16 -11.38
C GLY A 14 -5.71 -19.34 -11.02
N ASP A 15 -4.79 -18.72 -11.77
CA ASP A 15 -3.35 -18.85 -11.56
C ASP A 15 -2.82 -17.95 -10.44
N ILE A 16 -3.64 -16.98 -10.00
CA ILE A 16 -3.38 -16.14 -8.84
C ILE A 16 -3.89 -16.84 -7.58
N THR A 17 -3.01 -17.08 -6.61
CA THR A 17 -3.38 -17.72 -5.33
C THR A 17 -3.37 -16.75 -4.16
N ARG A 18 -2.50 -15.73 -4.21
CA ARG A 18 -2.36 -14.72 -3.15
C ARG A 18 -2.55 -13.30 -3.68
N LEU A 19 -3.27 -12.48 -2.92
CA LEU A 19 -3.37 -11.04 -3.09
C LEU A 19 -2.38 -10.39 -2.13
N VAL A 20 -1.42 -9.66 -2.66
CA VAL A 20 -0.36 -9.02 -1.88
C VAL A 20 -0.55 -7.52 -1.93
N PHE A 21 -0.81 -6.90 -0.78
CA PHE A 21 -1.12 -5.46 -0.71
C PHE A 21 0.05 -4.68 -0.14
N PHE A 22 0.54 -3.71 -0.92
CA PHE A 22 1.46 -2.67 -0.50
C PHE A 22 0.71 -1.34 -0.49
N GLY A 23 0.78 -0.61 0.61
CA GLY A 23 -0.17 0.46 0.81
C GLY A 23 0.08 1.33 2.02
N ASP A 24 -0.84 2.26 2.21
CA ASP A 24 -0.92 3.08 3.40
C ASP A 24 -2.17 2.76 4.26
N SER A 25 -2.65 3.74 5.02
CA SER A 25 -3.86 3.65 5.85
C SER A 25 -5.11 3.21 5.08
N LEU A 26 -5.23 3.51 3.78
CA LEU A 26 -6.38 3.08 2.98
C LEU A 26 -6.45 1.56 2.84
N SER A 27 -5.31 0.88 2.99
CA SER A 27 -5.16 -0.56 2.76
C SER A 27 -4.77 -1.33 4.01
N ASP A 28 -4.30 -0.69 5.10
CA ASP A 28 -3.86 -1.34 6.34
C ASP A 28 -5.01 -2.09 7.04
N SER A 29 -5.16 -3.36 6.67
CA SER A 29 -6.18 -4.24 7.22
C SER A 29 -5.68 -5.05 8.40
N MET A 30 -4.37 -5.13 8.62
CA MET A 30 -3.80 -5.94 9.70
C MET A 30 -3.54 -5.11 10.95
N GLY A 31 -3.80 -3.80 10.90
CA GLY A 31 -3.51 -2.88 11.99
C GLY A 31 -2.02 -2.74 12.22
N ARG A 32 -1.20 -2.76 11.15
CA ARG A 32 0.27 -2.72 11.28
C ARG A 32 0.72 -1.44 11.97
N MET A 33 0.12 -0.30 11.64
CA MET A 33 0.38 0.97 12.33
C MET A 33 -0.10 0.92 13.80
N PHE A 34 -1.21 0.26 14.05
CA PHE A 34 -1.77 0.08 15.40
C PHE A 34 -0.84 -0.71 16.31
N GLU A 35 -0.36 -1.85 15.85
CA GLU A 35 0.63 -2.66 16.57
C GLU A 35 1.95 -1.90 16.76
N LYS A 36 2.47 -1.28 15.69
CA LYS A 36 3.72 -0.53 15.71
C LYS A 36 3.71 0.65 16.69
N THR A 37 2.56 1.28 16.85
CA THR A 37 2.39 2.43 17.76
C THR A 37 1.96 2.02 19.16
N HIS A 38 2.00 0.74 19.51
CA HIS A 38 1.49 0.25 20.79
C HIS A 38 0.05 0.73 21.07
N HIS A 39 -0.80 0.63 20.05
CA HIS A 39 -2.22 0.98 20.06
C HIS A 39 -2.52 2.48 20.18
N ILE A 40 -1.57 3.35 19.86
CA ILE A 40 -1.79 4.81 19.87
C ILE A 40 -2.48 5.28 18.59
N LEU A 41 -2.17 4.71 17.42
CA LEU A 41 -2.76 5.10 16.13
C LEU A 41 -3.37 3.90 15.40
N PRO A 42 -4.62 3.95 14.92
CA PRO A 42 -5.53 5.08 15.05
C PRO A 42 -6.06 5.22 16.49
N SER A 43 -6.22 6.47 16.96
CA SER A 43 -6.44 6.79 18.38
C SER A 43 -7.90 6.84 18.84
N TYR A 44 -8.84 6.83 17.89
CA TYR A 44 -10.25 7.08 18.17
C TYR A 44 -11.10 5.80 18.14
N GLY A 45 -12.09 5.71 19.04
CA GLY A 45 -12.95 4.53 19.17
C GLY A 45 -13.87 4.24 17.97
N GLN A 46 -13.99 5.18 17.02
CA GLN A 46 -14.71 4.97 15.76
C GLN A 46 -13.93 4.08 14.78
N TYR A 47 -12.64 3.88 15.00
CA TYR A 47 -11.81 3.01 14.17
C TYR A 47 -11.99 1.54 14.58
N PHE A 48 -12.16 0.68 13.59
CA PHE A 48 -12.45 -0.73 13.81
C PHE A 48 -11.14 -1.51 13.94
N GLY A 49 -10.84 -2.07 15.12
CA GLY A 49 -9.76 -3.04 15.30
C GLY A 49 -8.40 -2.62 14.71
N GLY A 50 -8.03 -1.34 14.84
CA GLY A 50 -6.76 -0.81 14.32
C GLY A 50 -6.76 -0.40 12.83
N ARG A 51 -7.87 -0.57 12.10
CA ARG A 51 -8.03 -0.09 10.71
C ARG A 51 -8.37 1.39 10.69
N PHE A 52 -7.94 2.11 9.64
CA PHE A 52 -8.30 3.52 9.40
C PHE A 52 -9.69 3.68 8.77
N THR A 53 -10.65 2.87 9.21
CA THR A 53 -12.06 2.89 8.81
C THR A 53 -12.93 2.39 9.97
N ASN A 54 -14.25 2.53 9.86
CA ASN A 54 -15.23 2.08 10.87
C ASN A 54 -15.69 0.63 10.66
N GLY A 55 -14.97 -0.15 9.84
CA GLY A 55 -15.29 -1.55 9.53
C GLY A 55 -14.15 -2.22 8.78
N PHE A 56 -14.49 -3.05 7.79
CA PHE A 56 -13.50 -3.72 6.96
C PHE A 56 -12.87 -2.77 5.93
N THR A 57 -11.59 -2.98 5.62
CA THR A 57 -10.92 -2.32 4.50
C THR A 57 -11.35 -2.91 3.16
N TRP A 58 -11.08 -2.19 2.07
CA TRP A 58 -11.31 -2.71 0.72
C TRP A 58 -10.50 -3.97 0.41
N THR A 59 -9.32 -4.13 1.03
CA THR A 59 -8.47 -5.32 0.88
C THR A 59 -9.10 -6.55 1.52
N GLU A 60 -9.76 -6.39 2.67
CA GLU A 60 -10.56 -7.44 3.32
C GLU A 60 -11.77 -7.83 2.46
N PHE A 61 -12.49 -6.84 1.91
CA PHE A 61 -13.60 -7.12 0.99
C PHE A 61 -13.12 -7.89 -0.25
N LEU A 62 -12.10 -7.40 -0.94
CA LEU A 62 -11.58 -7.99 -2.18
C LEU A 62 -11.12 -9.44 -1.99
N SER A 63 -10.47 -9.73 -0.86
CA SER A 63 -9.93 -11.06 -0.54
C SER A 63 -10.99 -12.03 -0.02
N SER A 64 -12.14 -11.52 0.42
CA SER A 64 -13.17 -12.36 1.03
C SER A 64 -13.76 -13.40 0.06
N PRO A 65 -14.34 -14.50 0.57
CA PRO A 65 -14.95 -15.54 -0.27
C PRO A 65 -16.11 -15.06 -1.17
N HIS A 66 -16.72 -13.91 -0.85
CA HIS A 66 -17.78 -13.32 -1.65
C HIS A 66 -17.26 -12.57 -2.88
N PHE A 67 -15.96 -12.27 -2.93
CA PHE A 67 -15.28 -11.62 -4.06
C PHE A 67 -14.25 -12.58 -4.68
N LEU A 68 -12.95 -12.38 -4.45
CA LEU A 68 -11.92 -13.21 -5.09
C LEU A 68 -11.62 -14.50 -4.32
N GLY A 69 -11.88 -14.55 -3.01
CA GLY A 69 -11.64 -15.74 -2.18
C GLY A 69 -10.20 -16.22 -2.20
N LYS A 70 -9.23 -15.30 -2.22
CA LYS A 70 -7.79 -15.57 -2.31
C LYS A 70 -7.11 -15.28 -0.97
N GLU A 71 -5.98 -15.93 -0.73
CA GLU A 71 -5.16 -15.64 0.45
C GLU A 71 -4.71 -14.18 0.41
N MET A 72 -4.83 -13.47 1.54
CA MET A 72 -4.40 -12.08 1.65
C MET A 72 -3.08 -11.99 2.42
N LEU A 73 -2.07 -11.39 1.78
CA LEU A 73 -0.86 -10.91 2.45
C LEU A 73 -0.89 -9.38 2.43
N ASN A 74 -1.05 -8.74 3.60
CA ASN A 74 -1.15 -7.30 3.67
C ASN A 74 0.06 -6.70 4.40
N PHE A 75 0.86 -5.94 3.66
CA PHE A 75 2.03 -5.22 4.14
C PHE A 75 1.76 -3.72 4.31
N ALA A 76 0.58 -3.24 3.92
CA ALA A 76 0.20 -1.84 4.04
C ALA A 76 0.20 -1.37 5.49
N GLU A 77 0.76 -0.18 5.72
CA GLU A 77 0.89 0.41 7.04
C GLU A 77 0.36 1.84 7.00
N GLY A 78 -0.49 2.20 7.97
CA GLY A 78 -0.95 3.59 8.15
C GLY A 78 0.17 4.62 7.99
N GLY A 79 -0.09 5.74 7.31
CA GLY A 79 0.90 6.81 7.16
C GLY A 79 2.11 6.49 6.27
N SER A 80 2.19 5.28 5.67
CA SER A 80 3.30 4.92 4.79
C SER A 80 3.37 5.83 3.57
N THR A 81 4.57 6.29 3.26
CA THR A 81 4.85 7.02 2.01
C THR A 81 5.32 6.09 0.91
N SER A 82 5.22 6.58 -0.31
CA SER A 82 5.87 5.98 -1.45
C SER A 82 7.38 6.14 -1.33
N ALA A 83 7.86 7.38 -1.27
CA ALA A 83 9.28 7.72 -1.23
C ALA A 83 9.88 7.66 0.18
N SER A 84 11.18 7.41 0.25
CA SER A 84 11.96 7.50 1.48
C SER A 84 12.48 8.92 1.70
N TYR A 85 12.23 9.50 2.87
CA TYR A 85 12.62 10.86 3.22
C TYR A 85 13.52 10.90 4.46
N SER A 86 14.52 11.77 4.46
CA SER A 86 15.49 11.89 5.57
C SER A 86 14.88 12.36 6.90
N CYS A 87 13.71 13.00 6.88
CA CYS A 87 13.00 13.44 8.09
C CYS A 87 12.38 12.30 8.91
N PHE A 88 12.41 11.06 8.40
CA PHE A 88 11.91 9.88 9.12
C PHE A 88 12.70 9.54 10.40
N ASN A 89 13.85 10.17 10.62
CA ASN A 89 14.61 10.04 11.87
C ASN A 89 14.19 11.05 12.97
N CYS A 90 13.36 12.05 12.67
CA CYS A 90 13.08 13.14 13.63
C CYS A 90 11.82 12.92 14.49
N LEU A 91 10.87 12.10 14.03
CA LEU A 91 9.59 11.85 14.71
C LEU A 91 9.50 10.47 15.38
N GLY A 92 10.62 9.75 15.48
CA GLY A 92 10.64 8.34 15.91
C GLY A 92 10.20 7.42 14.77
N ASP A 93 10.56 6.15 14.87
CA ASP A 93 10.40 5.08 13.86
C ASP A 93 8.97 4.83 13.33
N PHE A 94 8.00 5.67 13.65
CA PHE A 94 6.60 5.54 13.30
C PHE A 94 6.32 5.61 11.80
N VAL A 95 7.16 6.24 10.98
CA VAL A 95 6.87 6.32 9.54
C VAL A 95 7.48 5.14 8.78
N SER A 96 6.63 4.35 8.13
CA SER A 96 7.04 3.33 7.16
C SER A 96 7.05 3.89 5.74
N ASN A 97 7.65 3.14 4.83
CA ASN A 97 7.67 3.43 3.40
C ASN A 97 7.56 2.11 2.64
N THR A 98 7.30 2.20 1.33
CA THR A 98 7.16 1.02 0.47
C THR A 98 8.40 0.13 0.48
N ASP A 99 9.60 0.70 0.55
CA ASP A 99 10.86 -0.06 0.68
C ASP A 99 10.85 -1.03 1.86
N ARG A 100 10.40 -0.57 3.04
CA ARG A 100 10.30 -1.41 4.26
C ARG A 100 9.27 -2.51 4.10
N GLN A 101 8.14 -2.22 3.44
CA GLN A 101 7.11 -3.23 3.17
C GLN A 101 7.65 -4.32 2.25
N ILE A 102 8.31 -3.94 1.16
CA ILE A 102 8.92 -4.86 0.19
C ILE A 102 10.05 -5.67 0.80
N ALA A 103 10.88 -5.08 1.67
CA ALA A 103 11.95 -5.81 2.34
C ALA A 103 11.45 -7.00 3.19
N SER A 104 10.20 -6.95 3.66
CA SER A 104 9.57 -8.03 4.43
C SER A 104 8.79 -9.05 3.58
N TYR A 105 8.72 -8.84 2.26
CA TYR A 105 7.92 -9.63 1.34
C TYR A 105 8.75 -10.71 0.64
N THR A 106 8.15 -11.91 0.48
CA THR A 106 8.72 -13.02 -0.31
C THR A 106 7.90 -13.24 -1.59
N PRO A 107 8.45 -12.86 -2.76
CA PRO A 107 7.79 -12.98 -4.06
C PRO A 107 7.38 -14.40 -4.48
N SER A 108 6.25 -14.50 -5.18
CA SER A 108 5.83 -15.69 -5.93
C SER A 108 5.21 -15.30 -7.27
N HIS A 109 5.36 -16.19 -8.26
CA HIS A 109 4.76 -16.03 -9.59
C HIS A 109 3.23 -16.11 -9.60
N GLN A 110 2.63 -16.65 -8.53
CA GLN A 110 1.17 -16.77 -8.33
C GLN A 110 0.59 -15.56 -7.58
N ASP A 111 1.40 -14.53 -7.31
CA ASP A 111 0.94 -13.35 -6.61
C ASP A 111 0.33 -12.34 -7.57
N LEU A 112 -0.73 -11.69 -7.09
CA LEU A 112 -1.15 -10.37 -7.57
C LEU A 112 -0.70 -9.33 -6.54
N ALA A 113 0.37 -8.61 -6.86
CA ALA A 113 0.84 -7.49 -6.05
C ALA A 113 0.05 -6.22 -6.39
N ILE A 114 -0.52 -5.57 -5.39
CA ILE A 114 -1.41 -4.42 -5.52
C ILE A 114 -0.82 -3.25 -4.74
N PHE A 115 -0.58 -2.14 -5.43
CA PHE A 115 0.00 -0.92 -4.86
C PHE A 115 -1.06 0.19 -4.79
N LEU A 116 -1.20 0.81 -3.61
CA LEU A 116 -1.95 2.05 -3.41
C LEU A 116 -1.21 2.93 -2.40
N LEU A 117 -0.35 3.80 -2.92
CA LEU A 117 0.57 4.65 -2.16
C LEU A 117 0.68 6.04 -2.79
N GLY A 118 1.24 6.98 -2.04
CA GLY A 118 1.57 8.33 -2.49
C GLY A 118 0.73 9.43 -1.83
N ALA A 119 -0.42 9.11 -1.23
CA ALA A 119 -1.25 10.11 -0.56
C ALA A 119 -0.50 10.80 0.59
N ASN A 120 0.26 10.04 1.39
CA ASN A 120 1.01 10.58 2.53
C ASN A 120 2.21 11.46 2.11
N ASP A 121 2.82 11.19 0.96
CA ASP A 121 3.90 12.01 0.41
C ASP A 121 3.40 13.45 0.23
N TYR A 122 2.20 13.61 -0.32
CA TYR A 122 1.59 14.93 -0.58
C TYR A 122 0.87 15.52 0.65
N MET A 123 0.02 14.74 1.33
CA MET A 123 -0.87 15.25 2.37
C MET A 123 -0.19 15.40 3.72
N THR A 124 0.68 14.45 4.08
CA THR A 124 1.29 14.36 5.41
C THR A 124 2.66 15.03 5.42
N LEU A 125 3.43 14.87 4.35
CA LEU A 125 4.79 15.41 4.27
C LEU A 125 4.92 16.64 3.35
N HIS A 126 3.82 17.10 2.76
CA HIS A 126 3.76 18.31 1.92
C HIS A 126 4.81 18.33 0.81
N LYS A 127 5.07 17.16 0.21
CA LYS A 127 5.99 17.04 -0.92
C LYS A 127 5.29 17.49 -2.18
N ASP A 128 6.05 18.08 -3.10
CA ASP A 128 5.58 18.58 -4.39
C ASP A 128 6.29 17.91 -5.58
N ASN A 129 7.39 17.21 -5.30
CA ASN A 129 8.15 16.48 -6.30
C ASN A 129 7.45 15.16 -6.69
N VAL A 130 6.54 15.26 -7.65
CA VAL A 130 5.82 14.11 -8.22
C VAL A 130 6.77 13.10 -8.88
N ILE A 131 7.84 13.57 -9.51
CA ILE A 131 8.79 12.70 -10.21
C ILE A 131 9.42 11.71 -9.24
N MET A 132 9.91 12.19 -8.10
CA MET A 132 10.50 11.35 -7.06
C MET A 132 9.54 10.28 -6.53
N VAL A 133 8.28 10.66 -6.28
CA VAL A 133 7.25 9.73 -5.80
C VAL A 133 7.01 8.63 -6.83
N VAL A 134 6.87 9.01 -8.10
CA VAL A 134 6.64 8.06 -9.21
C VAL A 134 7.85 7.17 -9.46
N GLU A 135 9.06 7.72 -9.46
CA GLU A 135 10.31 6.97 -9.64
C GLU A 135 10.47 5.92 -8.53
N GLN A 136 10.21 6.28 -7.27
CA GLN A 136 10.26 5.28 -6.20
C GLN A 136 9.23 4.16 -6.39
N GLN A 137 7.98 4.47 -6.80
CA GLN A 137 7.00 3.41 -7.08
C GLN A 137 7.48 2.48 -8.19
N ILE A 138 8.12 3.03 -9.23
CA ILE A 138 8.69 2.24 -10.33
C ILE A 138 9.78 1.32 -9.78
N ASP A 139 10.74 1.84 -9.02
CA ASP A 139 11.84 1.05 -8.45
C ASP A 139 11.32 -0.10 -7.58
N ASP A 140 10.32 0.17 -6.77
CA ASP A 140 9.68 -0.80 -5.88
C ASP A 140 8.93 -1.90 -6.63
N ILE A 141 8.21 -1.53 -7.70
CA ILE A 141 7.57 -2.48 -8.59
C ILE A 141 8.61 -3.33 -9.33
N GLU A 142 9.71 -2.73 -9.81
CA GLU A 142 10.77 -3.44 -10.50
C GLU A 142 11.49 -4.43 -9.57
N LYS A 143 11.69 -4.09 -8.29
CA LYS A 143 12.21 -5.03 -7.27
C LYS A 143 11.36 -6.29 -7.17
N ILE A 144 10.04 -6.16 -6.99
CA ILE A 144 9.18 -7.36 -6.84
C ILE A 144 9.06 -8.17 -8.14
N ILE A 145 9.08 -7.51 -9.30
CA ILE A 145 9.07 -8.19 -10.61
C ILE A 145 10.37 -8.98 -10.78
N SER A 146 11.52 -8.38 -10.46
CA SER A 146 12.81 -9.07 -10.50
C SER A 146 12.88 -10.25 -9.52
N GLY A 147 12.12 -10.17 -8.42
CA GLY A 147 11.95 -11.26 -7.46
C GLY A 147 11.02 -12.39 -7.92
N GLY A 148 10.30 -12.22 -9.05
CA GLY A 148 9.47 -13.26 -9.65
C GLY A 148 7.97 -13.01 -9.61
N VAL A 149 7.50 -11.82 -9.21
CA VAL A 149 6.09 -11.43 -9.34
C VAL A 149 5.74 -11.18 -10.81
N ASN A 150 4.67 -11.80 -11.30
CA ASN A 150 4.23 -11.66 -12.69
C ASN A 150 2.99 -10.75 -12.84
N ASN A 151 2.21 -10.56 -11.78
CA ASN A 151 0.98 -9.77 -11.82
C ASN A 151 1.10 -8.59 -10.87
N VAL A 152 1.03 -7.38 -11.43
CA VAL A 152 1.08 -6.13 -10.67
C VAL A 152 -0.11 -5.26 -11.06
N LEU A 153 -0.84 -4.80 -10.05
CA LEU A 153 -1.89 -3.79 -10.16
C LEU A 153 -1.44 -2.54 -9.41
N VAL A 154 -1.42 -1.40 -10.10
CA VAL A 154 -1.11 -0.10 -9.48
C VAL A 154 -2.38 0.74 -9.52
N LEU A 155 -2.85 1.14 -8.35
CA LEU A 155 -4.03 1.99 -8.21
C LEU A 155 -3.63 3.46 -8.24
N GLY A 156 -4.46 4.27 -8.89
CA GLY A 156 -4.32 5.72 -8.82
C GLY A 156 -4.75 6.24 -7.46
N ILE A 157 -4.10 7.32 -7.00
CA ILE A 157 -4.48 8.01 -5.78
C ILE A 157 -5.82 8.73 -6.05
N PRO A 158 -6.81 8.65 -5.13
CA PRO A 158 -8.05 9.41 -5.26
C PRO A 158 -7.76 10.92 -5.24
N ASP A 159 -8.70 11.73 -5.73
CA ASP A 159 -8.57 13.19 -5.66
C ASP A 159 -8.54 13.66 -4.20
N LEU A 160 -7.34 14.00 -3.73
CA LEU A 160 -7.07 14.37 -2.35
C LEU A 160 -7.70 15.73 -1.98
N SER A 161 -7.94 16.60 -2.96
CA SER A 161 -8.57 17.92 -2.76
C SER A 161 -10.03 17.80 -2.34
N LEU A 162 -10.68 16.66 -2.63
CA LEU A 162 -12.08 16.41 -2.28
C LEU A 162 -12.26 15.82 -0.89
N THR A 163 -11.17 15.47 -0.20
CA THR A 163 -11.22 15.00 1.20
C THR A 163 -11.59 16.14 2.15
N PRO A 164 -12.19 15.86 3.33
CA PRO A 164 -12.45 16.89 4.33
C PRO A 164 -11.19 17.69 4.69
N TYR A 165 -10.03 17.04 4.80
CA TYR A 165 -8.76 17.73 5.04
C TYR A 165 -8.38 18.65 3.87
N GLY A 166 -8.37 18.14 2.64
CA GLY A 166 -7.97 18.90 1.45
C GLY A 166 -8.87 20.11 1.15
N LYS A 167 -10.14 20.09 1.58
CA LYS A 167 -11.06 21.24 1.46
C LYS A 167 -10.78 22.36 2.47
N HIS A 168 -10.04 22.07 3.54
CA HIS A 168 -9.81 23.00 4.65
C HIS A 168 -8.33 23.32 4.89
N SER A 169 -7.42 22.73 4.09
CA SER A 169 -5.97 22.95 4.12
C SER A 169 -5.52 24.08 3.21
#